data_AF-A0A974RWB6-F1
#
_entry.id   AF-A0A974RWB6-F1
#
_cell.length_a   1.000
_cell.length_b   1.000
_cell.length_c   1.000
_cell.angle_alpha   90.00
_cell.angle_beta   90.00
_cell.angle_gamma   90.00
#
_symmetry.space_group_name_H-M   'P 1'
#
loop_
_entity.id
_entity.type
_entity.pdbx_description
1 polymer ?
#
loop_
_entity_poly.entity_id
_entity_poly.type
_entity_poly.pdbx_seq_one_letter_code
_entity_poly.pdbx_strand_id
1 'polypeptide(L)' 'MTVLDNTIGSGTTGVACVRTNCHFIGIEKEERYFNIAQDRIN' A
#
# COMPACT_ATOMS: atom_id res chain seq x y z
N MET A 1 0.90 16.18 -1.31
CA MET A 1 -0.06 15.53 -0.38
C MET A 1 0.28 14.06 -0.33
N THR A 2 0.27 13.45 0.85
CA THR A 2 0.68 12.06 1.06
C THR A 2 -0.46 11.30 1.74
N VAL A 3 -0.87 10.18 1.16
CA VAL A 3 -1.93 9.31 1.72
C VAL A 3 -1.30 8.36 2.74
N LEU A 4 -1.88 8.27 3.94
CA LEU A 4 -1.48 7.31 4.96
C LEU A 4 -2.52 6.21 5.07
N ASP A 5 -2.06 4.96 5.01
CA ASP A 5 -2.86 3.78 5.32
C ASP A 5 -2.07 2.91 6.31
N ASN A 6 -2.43 2.99 7.59
CA ASN A 6 -1.70 2.30 8.66
C ASN A 6 -2.10 0.82 8.83
N THR A 7 -3.07 0.34 8.06
CA THR A 7 -3.53 -1.05 8.02
C THR A 7 -3.79 -1.45 6.57
N ILE A 8 -2.76 -1.30 5.73
CA ILE A 8 -2.91 -1.34 4.26
C ILE A 8 -3.34 -2.73 3.74
N GLY A 9 -3.21 -3.78 4.56
CA GLY A 9 -3.61 -5.14 4.24
C GLY A 9 -2.96 -5.58 2.93
N SER A 10 -3.80 -5.97 1.97
CA SER A 10 -3.33 -6.43 0.65
C SER A 10 -2.80 -5.33 -0.27
N GLY A 11 -2.75 -4.05 0.11
CA GLY A 11 -2.12 -3.00 -0.71
C GLY A 11 -3.04 -2.22 -1.67
N THR A 12 -4.37 -2.35 -1.57
CA THR A 12 -5.32 -1.69 -2.51
C THR A 12 -5.15 -0.18 -2.57
N THR A 13 -4.93 0.47 -1.42
CA THR A 13 -4.71 1.92 -1.33
C THR A 13 -3.42 2.32 -2.05
N GLY A 14 -2.35 1.54 -1.90
CA GLY A 14 -1.08 1.76 -2.59
C GLY A 14 -1.20 1.62 -4.10
N VAL A 15 -1.91 0.58 -4.59
CA VAL A 15 -2.20 0.40 -6.03
C VAL A 15 -2.96 1.59 -6.62
N ALA A 16 -3.97 2.09 -5.90
CA ALA A 16 -4.71 3.28 -6.32
C ALA A 16 -3.78 4.50 -6.37
N CYS A 17 -2.95 4.71 -5.35
CA CYS A 17 -2.01 5.82 -5.29
C CYS A 17 -1.00 5.80 -6.46
N VAL A 18 -0.43 4.64 -6.79
CA VAL A 18 0.46 4.50 -7.96
C VAL A 18 -0.27 4.88 -9.25
N ARG A 19 -1.49 4.37 -9.46
CA ARG A 19 -2.29 4.66 -10.67
C ARG A 19 -2.69 6.13 -10.79
N THR A 20 -2.91 6.82 -9.68
CA THR A 20 -3.28 8.25 -9.67
C THR A 20 -2.08 9.18 -9.51
N ASN A 21 -0.85 8.65 -9.54
CA ASN A 21 0.39 9.41 -9.30
C ASN A 21 0.39 10.17 -7.95
N CYS A 22 -0.15 9.53 -6.91
CA CYS A 22 -0.17 10.02 -5.54
C CYS A 22 0.95 9.36 -4.72
N HIS A 23 1.61 10.14 -3.87
CA HIS A 23 2.51 9.60 -2.85
C HIS A 23 1.71 8.97 -1.70
N PHE A 24 2.20 7.85 -1.15
CA PHE A 24 1.56 7.17 -0.03
C PHE A 24 2.58 6.55 0.93
N ILE A 25 2.12 6.29 2.16
CA ILE A 25 2.82 5.52 3.19
C ILE A 25 1.85 4.41 3.64
N GLY A 26 2.29 3.16 3.51
CA GLY A 26 1.54 1.99 3.95
C GLY A 26 2.24 1.30 5.12
N ILE A 27 1.49 0.91 6.15
CA ILE A 27 1.97 0.06 7.25
C ILE A 27 1.11 -1.20 7.28
N GLU A 28 1.75 -2.36 7.35
CA GLU A 28 1.12 -3.64 7.59
C GLU A 28 1.96 -4.42 8.60
N LYS A 29 1.29 -5.06 9.56
CA LYS A 29 1.94 -5.82 10.62
C LYS A 29 2.16 -7.28 10.22
N GLU A 30 1.21 -7.85 9.48
CA GLU A 30 1.22 -9.24 9.07
C GLU A 30 2.09 -9.43 7.81
N GLU A 31 3.19 -10.15 7.95
CA GLU A 31 4.17 -10.38 6.87
C GLU A 31 3.52 -10.94 5.59
N ARG A 32 2.54 -11.82 5.74
CA ARG A 32 1.76 -12.36 4.61
C ARG A 32 1.09 -11.25 3.80
N TYR A 33 0.43 -10.31 4.47
CA TYR A 33 -0.26 -9.21 3.79
C TYR A 33 0.72 -8.18 3.25
N PHE A 34 1.83 -7.93 3.97
CA PHE A 34 2.92 -7.09 3.51
C PHE A 34 3.50 -7.58 2.18
N ASN A 35 3.82 -8.88 2.06
CA ASN A 35 4.36 -9.46 0.83
C ASN A 35 3.36 -9.34 -0.34
N ILE A 36 2.07 -9.63 -0.09
CA ILE A 36 1.02 -9.44 -1.09
C ILE A 36 0.92 -7.97 -1.54
N ALA A 37 1.01 -7.02 -0.61
CA ALA A 37 0.97 -5.60 -0.94
C ALA A 37 2.19 -5.16 -1.76
N GLN A 38 3.39 -5.63 -1.39
CA GLN A 38 4.63 -5.35 -2.10
C GLN A 38 4.58 -5.85 -3.56
N ASP A 39 4.14 -7.08 -3.78
CA ASP A 39 4.00 -7.66 -5.12
C ASP A 39 2.99 -6.93 -6.01
N ARG A 40 1.98 -6.28 -5.42
CA ARG A 40 0.94 -5.55 -6.17
C ARG A 40 1.31 -4.11 -6.52
N ILE A 41 2.24 -3.53 -5.75
CA ILE A 41 2.64 -2.13 -5.86
C ILE A 41 3.88 -1.96 -6.76
N ASN A 42 4.76 -2.97 -6.79
CA ASN A 42 5.92 -3.06 -7.71
C ASN A 42 5.49 -3.36 -9.15
#